data_AF-A0A527HF45-F1
#
_entry.id   AF-A0A527HF45-F1
#
_cell.length_a   1.000
_cell.length_b   1.000
_cell.length_c   1.000
_cell.angle_alpha   90.00
_cell.angle_beta   90.00
_cell.angle_gamma   90.00
#
_symmetry.space_group_name_H-M   'P 1'
#
loop_
_entity.id
_entity.type
_entity.pdbx_description
1 polymer ?
#
loop_
_entity_poly.entity_id
_entity_poly.type
_entity_poly.pdbx_seq_one_letter_code
_entity_poly.pdbx_strand_id
1 'polypeptide(L)'
;MYVGRSYKIVDFALWSRRSVIYMVVVSGLAVAAYRLPGIAGFSVPWSVVLVLGTTVSLVAGFKNSQVFTRSSDALQAFTQITASSRLWSNFCRDFLDAPTARQLIYRHIAWMTALRFSLRRPMPWESMARAANIEYRRRYRIHEDASSIADELRPLLAEQAEDVLKSPQPAI
;
A
#
# COMPACT_ATOMS: atom_id res chain seq x y z
N MET A 1 -1.90 -0.61 6.80
CA MET A 1 -1.42 -1.77 6.04
C MET A 1 -2.32 -2.95 6.40
N TYR A 2 -3.10 -3.50 5.46
CA TYR A 2 -3.93 -4.67 5.74
C TYR A 2 -3.02 -5.90 5.81
N VAL A 3 -2.62 -6.27 7.03
CA VAL A 3 -1.90 -7.53 7.27
C VAL A 3 -2.98 -8.58 7.55
N GLY A 4 -3.58 -9.08 6.47
CA GLY A 4 -4.51 -10.21 6.55
C GLY A 4 -3.80 -11.42 7.17
N ARG A 5 -4.56 -12.25 7.91
CA ARG A 5 -4.03 -13.39 8.69
C ARG A 5 -3.35 -14.46 7.83
N SER A 6 -3.67 -14.54 6.54
CA SER A 6 -2.98 -15.38 5.56
C SER A 6 -3.36 -14.97 4.13
N TYR A 7 -2.37 -14.95 3.22
CA TYR A 7 -2.59 -14.77 1.79
C TYR A 7 -2.86 -16.15 1.17
N LYS A 8 -4.11 -16.44 0.80
CA LYS A 8 -4.48 -17.75 0.26
C LYS A 8 -4.00 -17.87 -1.19
N ILE A 9 -3.52 -19.06 -1.57
CA ILE A 9 -3.08 -19.36 -2.95
C ILE A 9 -4.21 -19.10 -3.96
N VAL A 10 -5.46 -19.36 -3.56
CA VAL A 10 -6.65 -19.08 -4.39
C VAL A 10 -6.83 -17.59 -4.67
N ASP A 11 -6.58 -16.73 -3.67
CA ASP A 11 -6.68 -15.28 -3.85
C ASP A 11 -5.60 -14.78 -4.83
N PHE A 12 -4.40 -15.36 -4.78
CA PHE A 12 -3.32 -15.09 -5.74
C PHE A 12 -3.67 -15.54 -7.16
N ALA A 13 -4.23 -16.74 -7.31
CA ALA A 13 -4.65 -17.27 -8.60
C ALA A 13 -5.75 -16.41 -9.22
N LEU A 14 -6.74 -15.99 -8.43
CA LEU A 14 -7.82 -15.11 -8.88
C LEU A 14 -7.31 -13.71 -9.27
N TRP A 15 -6.30 -13.19 -8.57
CA TRP A 15 -5.68 -11.90 -8.88
C TRP A 15 -4.82 -11.96 -10.16
N SER A 16 -4.11 -13.06 -10.40
CA SER A 16 -3.24 -13.25 -11.57
C SER A 16 -3.96 -13.79 -12.81
N ARG A 17 -5.23 -14.19 -12.70
CA ARG A 17 -6.00 -14.89 -13.75
C ARG A 17 -5.90 -14.27 -15.14
N ARG A 18 -6.00 -12.94 -15.26
CA ARG A 18 -5.98 -12.25 -16.56
C ARG A 18 -4.62 -12.37 -17.25
N SER A 19 -3.54 -12.26 -16.47
CA SER A 19 -2.17 -12.41 -16.98
C SER A 19 -1.88 -13.85 -17.40
N VAL A 20 -2.35 -14.82 -16.61
CA VAL A 20 -2.20 -16.25 -16.93
C VAL A 20 -2.96 -16.60 -18.21
N ILE A 21 -4.22 -16.18 -18.34
CA ILE A 21 -5.02 -16.40 -19.55
C ILE A 21 -4.33 -15.78 -20.78
N TYR A 22 -3.84 -14.54 -20.66
CA TYR A 22 -3.09 -13.89 -21.74
C TYR A 22 -1.85 -14.69 -22.16
N MET A 23 -1.03 -15.14 -21.20
CA MET A 23 0.14 -15.98 -21.51
C MET A 23 -0.24 -17.29 -22.19
N VAL A 24 -1.30 -17.98 -21.71
CA VAL A 24 -1.78 -19.23 -22.30
C VAL A 24 -2.28 -19.02 -23.73
N VAL A 25 -3.05 -17.95 -23.98
CA VAL A 25 -3.56 -17.62 -25.32
C VAL A 25 -2.41 -17.31 -26.28
N VAL A 26 -1.45 -16.47 -25.88
CA VAL A 26 -0.30 -16.12 -26.73
C VAL A 26 0.57 -17.34 -27.00
N SER A 27 0.81 -18.17 -25.99
CA SER A 27 1.59 -19.41 -26.14
C SER A 27 0.86 -20.41 -27.05
N GLY A 28 -0.45 -20.55 -26.90
CA GLY A 28 -1.29 -21.39 -27.76
C GLY A 28 -1.28 -20.91 -29.21
N LEU A 29 -1.39 -19.60 -29.44
CA LEU A 29 -1.28 -18.99 -30.77
C LEU A 29 0.09 -19.23 -31.40
N ALA A 30 1.17 -19.12 -30.62
CA ALA A 30 2.53 -19.40 -31.11
C ALA A 30 2.70 -20.87 -31.52
N VAL A 31 2.18 -21.81 -30.73
CA VAL A 31 2.20 -23.25 -31.06
C VAL A 31 1.34 -23.54 -32.30
N ALA A 32 0.17 -22.91 -32.43
CA ALA A 32 -0.68 -23.05 -33.61
C ALA A 32 0.00 -22.48 -34.87
N ALA A 33 0.66 -21.32 -34.76
CA ALA A 33 1.40 -20.72 -35.86
C ALA A 33 2.59 -21.58 -36.33
N TYR A 34 3.26 -22.28 -35.41
CA TYR A 34 4.35 -23.20 -35.75
C TYR A 34 3.87 -24.41 -36.60
N ARG A 35 2.58 -24.77 -36.51
CA ARG A 35 1.98 -25.84 -37.35
C ARG A 35 1.72 -25.39 -38.79
N LEU A 36 1.87 -24.10 -39.11
CA LEU A 36 1.68 -23.60 -40.48
C LEU A 36 2.91 -23.92 -41.35
N PRO A 37 2.73 -24.39 -42.58
CA PRO A 37 3.80 -24.93 -43.42
C PRO A 37 4.91 -23.92 -43.80
N GLY A 38 4.66 -22.61 -43.65
CA GLY A 38 5.67 -21.56 -43.91
C GLY A 38 6.56 -21.19 -42.72
N ILE A 39 6.23 -21.63 -41.51
CA ILE A 39 6.91 -21.20 -40.26
C ILE A 39 7.59 -22.39 -39.56
N ALA A 40 7.42 -23.62 -40.07
CA ALA A 40 7.83 -24.89 -39.48
C ALA A 40 9.35 -25.11 -39.30
N GLY A 41 10.19 -24.08 -39.47
CA GLY A 41 11.62 -24.09 -39.18
C GLY A 41 12.09 -22.94 -38.27
N PHE A 42 11.19 -22.06 -37.83
CA PHE A 42 11.54 -20.96 -36.92
C PHE A 42 11.68 -21.48 -35.49
N SER A 43 12.93 -21.57 -35.03
CA SER A 43 13.26 -21.99 -33.66
C SER A 43 13.90 -20.83 -32.90
N VAL A 44 13.38 -20.54 -31.71
CA VAL A 44 13.99 -19.57 -30.80
C VAL A 44 15.14 -20.26 -30.07
N PRO A 45 16.39 -19.75 -30.15
CA PRO A 45 17.51 -20.35 -29.44
C PRO A 45 17.28 -20.38 -27.92
N TRP A 46 17.54 -21.54 -27.31
CA TRP A 46 17.34 -21.73 -25.86
C TRP A 46 18.21 -20.77 -25.01
N SER A 47 19.39 -20.42 -25.51
CA SER A 47 20.28 -19.45 -24.87
C SER A 47 19.61 -18.08 -24.67
N VAL A 48 18.85 -17.60 -25.66
CA VAL A 48 18.13 -16.32 -25.58
C VAL A 48 17.05 -16.38 -24.50
N VAL A 49 16.28 -17.47 -24.45
CA VAL A 49 15.26 -17.69 -23.42
C VAL A 49 15.88 -17.69 -22.02
N LEU A 50 17.03 -18.35 -21.86
CA LEU A 50 17.73 -18.44 -20.58
C LEU A 50 18.27 -17.07 -20.12
N VAL A 51 18.88 -16.29 -21.02
CA VAL A 51 19.38 -14.93 -20.70
C VAL A 51 18.23 -13.99 -20.35
N LEU A 52 17.11 -14.03 -21.08
CA LEU A 52 15.94 -13.22 -20.77
C LEU A 52 15.30 -13.63 -19.44
N GLY A 53 15.14 -14.93 -19.20
CA GLY A 53 14.56 -15.46 -17.97
C GLY A 53 15.36 -15.11 -16.72
N THR A 54 16.69 -15.26 -16.79
CA THR A 54 17.61 -14.88 -15.70
C THR A 54 17.57 -13.38 -15.44
N THR A 55 17.63 -12.56 -16.50
CA THR A 55 17.57 -11.09 -16.38
C THR A 55 16.26 -10.63 -15.73
N VAL A 56 15.11 -11.12 -16.19
CA VAL A 56 13.80 -10.78 -15.61
C VAL A 56 13.69 -11.22 -14.15
N SER A 57 14.19 -12.42 -13.83
CA SER A 57 14.19 -12.95 -12.46
C SER A 57 15.04 -12.11 -11.50
N LEU A 58 16.23 -11.69 -11.94
CA LEU A 58 17.11 -10.82 -11.15
C LEU A 58 16.47 -9.45 -10.92
N VAL A 59 15.92 -8.82 -11.96
CA VAL A 59 15.22 -7.53 -11.83
C VAL A 59 14.03 -7.64 -10.87
N ALA A 60 13.24 -8.70 -10.98
CA ALA A 60 12.14 -8.97 -10.06
C ALA A 60 12.64 -9.16 -8.61
N GLY A 61 13.73 -9.89 -8.43
CA GLY A 61 14.38 -10.10 -7.12
C GLY A 61 14.85 -8.82 -6.47
N PHE A 62 15.59 -7.98 -7.20
CA PHE A 62 16.05 -6.68 -6.70
C PHE A 62 14.89 -5.75 -6.36
N LYS A 63 13.86 -5.72 -7.21
CA LYS A 63 12.65 -4.91 -6.95
C LYS A 63 11.91 -5.40 -5.70
N ASN A 64 11.77 -6.71 -5.51
CA ASN A 64 11.12 -7.28 -4.34
C ASN A 64 11.88 -6.96 -3.05
N SER A 65 13.21 -7.08 -3.09
CA SER A 65 14.07 -6.71 -1.95
C SER A 65 13.87 -5.24 -1.56
N GLN A 66 13.88 -4.31 -2.52
CA GLN A 66 13.64 -2.89 -2.24
C GLN A 66 12.24 -2.60 -1.67
N VAL A 67 11.20 -3.27 -2.18
CA VAL A 67 9.83 -3.14 -1.66
C VAL A 67 9.73 -3.67 -0.24
N PHE A 68 10.41 -4.79 0.06
CA PHE A 68 10.47 -5.36 1.39
C PHE A 68 11.13 -4.39 2.38
N THR A 69 12.31 -3.85 2.06
CA THR A 69 13.01 -2.85 2.88
C THR A 69 12.13 -1.62 3.15
N ARG A 70 11.48 -1.05 2.12
CA ARG A 70 10.57 0.09 2.33
C ARG A 70 9.40 -0.24 3.24
N SER A 71 8.90 -1.46 3.17
CA SER A 71 7.80 -1.92 4.03
C SER A 71 8.26 -2.11 5.48
N SER A 72 9.46 -2.65 5.70
CA SER A 72 10.04 -2.77 7.05
C SER A 72 10.37 -1.41 7.65
N ASP A 73 10.89 -0.47 6.87
CA ASP A 73 11.21 0.89 7.32
C ASP A 73 9.93 1.63 7.75
N ALA A 74 8.85 1.49 6.97
CA ALA A 74 7.55 2.04 7.33
C ALA A 74 7.03 1.43 8.63
N LEU A 75 7.11 0.10 8.80
CA LEU A 75 6.71 -0.57 10.05
C LEU A 75 7.55 -0.09 11.25
N GLN A 76 8.86 0.08 11.06
CA GLN A 76 9.76 0.61 12.09
C GLN A 76 9.36 2.03 12.48
N ALA A 77 9.11 2.92 11.51
CA ALA A 77 8.65 4.28 11.77
C ALA A 77 7.34 4.31 12.58
N PHE A 78 6.34 3.49 12.20
CA PHE A 78 5.08 3.38 12.95
C PHE A 78 5.27 2.81 14.37
N THR A 79 6.21 1.88 14.54
CA THR A 79 6.55 1.32 15.85
C THR A 79 7.16 2.39 16.75
N GLN A 80 8.07 3.21 16.21
CA GLN A 80 8.65 4.36 16.93
C GLN A 80 7.60 5.40 17.29
N ILE A 81 6.73 5.79 16.34
CA ILE A 81 5.61 6.71 16.62
C ILE A 81 4.76 6.17 17.77
N THR A 82 4.42 4.88 17.77
CA THR A 82 3.61 4.27 18.83
C THR A 82 4.31 4.30 20.19
N ALA A 83 5.61 3.99 20.23
CA ALA A 83 6.40 4.05 21.45
C ALA A 83 6.49 5.47 22.02
N SER A 84 6.85 6.45 21.18
CA SER A 84 6.91 7.87 21.55
C SER A 84 5.55 8.41 21.99
N SER A 85 4.45 8.00 21.34
CA SER A 85 3.09 8.39 21.70
C SER A 85 2.70 7.92 23.11
N ARG A 86 3.08 6.69 23.48
CA ARG A 86 2.82 6.14 24.82
C ARG A 86 3.64 6.86 25.88
N LEU A 87 4.91 7.10 25.60
CA LEU A 87 5.80 7.85 26.47
C LEU A 87 5.30 9.29 26.68
N TRP A 88 4.91 9.99 25.60
CA TRP A 88 4.28 11.31 25.65
C TRP A 88 3.02 11.34 26.51
N SER A 89 2.14 10.34 26.34
CA SER A 89 0.89 10.25 27.10
C SER A 89 1.13 10.01 28.59
N ASN A 90 2.11 9.17 28.95
CA ASN A 90 2.51 8.96 30.34
C ASN A 90 3.10 10.25 30.93
N PHE A 91 4.00 10.92 30.23
CA PHE A 91 4.54 12.21 30.67
C PHE A 91 3.45 13.25 30.90
N CYS A 92 2.47 13.36 30.00
CA CYS A 92 1.36 14.28 30.17
C CYS A 92 0.54 13.94 31.43
N ARG A 93 0.27 12.65 31.68
CA ARG A 93 -0.52 12.23 32.85
C ARG A 93 0.21 12.43 34.17
N ASP A 94 1.52 12.19 34.18
CA ASP A 94 2.29 12.14 35.42
C ASP A 94 2.78 13.54 35.87
N PHE A 95 2.93 14.49 34.94
CA PHE A 95 3.51 15.82 35.21
C PHE A 95 2.59 17.02 34.98
N LEU A 96 1.38 16.84 34.43
CA LEU A 96 0.43 17.93 34.16
C LEU A 96 -0.90 17.70 34.85
N ASP A 97 -1.65 18.79 35.01
CA ASP A 97 -3.04 18.74 35.47
C ASP A 97 -3.91 17.94 34.49
N ALA A 98 -4.90 17.22 35.00
CA ALA A 98 -5.84 16.42 34.21
C ALA A 98 -6.45 17.13 32.98
N PRO A 99 -6.92 18.39 33.04
CA PRO A 99 -7.46 19.08 31.86
C PRO A 99 -6.39 19.36 30.80
N THR A 100 -5.20 19.80 31.21
CA THR A 100 -4.07 20.12 30.32
C THR A 100 -3.52 18.85 29.66
N ALA A 101 -3.35 17.79 30.45
CA ALA A 101 -2.93 16.48 29.96
C ALA A 101 -3.91 15.94 28.90
N ARG A 102 -5.21 16.05 29.17
CA ARG A 102 -6.26 15.64 28.22
C ARG A 102 -6.14 16.43 26.91
N GLN A 103 -6.01 17.75 26.98
CA GLN A 103 -5.91 18.58 25.77
C GLN A 103 -4.70 18.18 24.91
N LEU A 104 -3.52 17.97 25.50
CA LEU A 104 -2.31 17.57 24.76
C LEU A 104 -2.43 16.17 24.14
N ILE A 105 -3.02 15.22 24.85
CA ILE A 105 -3.26 13.87 24.33
C ILE A 105 -4.24 13.92 23.14
N TYR A 106 -5.33 14.69 23.24
CA TYR A 106 -6.28 14.83 22.14
C TYR A 106 -5.66 15.52 20.92
N ARG A 107 -4.78 16.51 21.12
CA ARG A 107 -4.00 17.14 20.03
C ARG A 107 -3.05 16.14 19.37
N HIS A 108 -2.39 15.29 20.14
CA HIS A 108 -1.54 14.22 19.60
C HIS A 108 -2.36 13.21 18.78
N ILE A 109 -3.54 12.83 19.25
CA ILE A 109 -4.46 11.97 18.49
C ILE A 109 -4.91 12.66 17.20
N ALA A 110 -5.21 13.96 17.24
CA ALA A 110 -5.56 14.73 16.06
C ALA A 110 -4.44 14.75 15.01
N TRP A 111 -3.17 14.90 15.45
CA TRP A 111 -2.01 14.77 14.57
C TRP A 111 -1.91 13.38 13.93
N MET A 112 -2.13 12.30 14.70
CA MET A 112 -2.15 10.94 14.15
C MET A 112 -3.27 10.75 13.12
N THR A 113 -4.46 11.33 13.36
CA THR A 113 -5.57 11.33 12.40
C THR A 113 -5.15 12.05 11.11
N ALA A 114 -4.57 13.25 11.21
CA ALA A 114 -4.09 14.00 10.06
C ALA A 114 -3.01 13.23 9.27
N LEU A 115 -2.05 12.61 9.97
CA LEU A 115 -1.01 11.76 9.38
C LEU A 115 -1.63 10.57 8.63
N ARG A 116 -2.66 9.93 9.21
CA ARG A 116 -3.34 8.79 8.58
C ARG A 116 -4.02 9.18 7.26
N PHE A 117 -4.64 10.36 7.21
CA PHE A 117 -5.24 10.89 5.98
C PHE A 117 -4.18 11.33 4.95
N SER A 118 -3.06 11.93 5.39
CA SER A 118 -2.01 12.37 4.47
C SER A 118 -1.31 11.20 3.77
N LEU A 119 -1.05 10.11 4.49
CA LEU A 119 -0.44 8.88 3.97
C LEU A 119 -1.33 8.10 3.00
N ARG A 120 -2.63 8.40 2.96
CA ARG A 120 -3.60 7.75 2.06
C ARG A 120 -3.98 8.60 0.84
N ARG A 121 -3.34 9.76 0.68
CA ARG A 121 -3.53 10.56 -0.53
C ARG A 121 -3.04 9.76 -1.74
N PRO A 122 -3.84 9.65 -2.82
CA PRO A 122 -3.47 8.86 -3.98
C PRO A 122 -2.24 9.48 -4.64
N MET A 123 -1.21 8.68 -4.87
CA MET A 123 0.02 9.12 -5.52
C MET A 123 0.16 8.53 -6.93
N PRO A 124 0.74 9.26 -7.90
CA PRO A 124 0.76 8.84 -9.31
C PRO A 124 1.59 7.56 -9.55
N TRP A 125 2.54 7.24 -8.68
CA TRP A 125 3.34 6.01 -8.74
C TRP A 125 2.64 4.79 -8.11
N GLU A 126 1.48 4.96 -7.48
CA GLU A 126 0.76 3.86 -6.86
C GLU A 126 0.02 3.01 -7.89
N SER A 127 0.13 1.69 -7.75
CA SER A 127 -0.57 0.75 -8.65
C SER A 127 -2.01 0.46 -8.22
N MET A 128 -2.59 1.24 -7.30
CA MET A 128 -3.93 0.99 -6.74
C MET A 128 -5.04 1.16 -7.78
N ALA A 129 -4.81 1.93 -8.84
CA ALA A 129 -5.73 2.13 -9.95
C ALA A 129 -5.79 0.96 -10.95
N ARG A 130 -4.94 -0.08 -10.79
CA ARG A 130 -5.00 -1.26 -11.68
C ARG A 130 -6.30 -2.05 -11.44
N ALA A 131 -6.92 -2.53 -12.51
CA ALA A 131 -8.20 -3.25 -12.44
C ALA A 131 -8.22 -4.41 -11.43
N ALA A 132 -7.13 -5.20 -11.35
CA ALA A 132 -7.01 -6.29 -10.38
C ALA A 132 -6.98 -5.79 -8.92
N ASN A 133 -6.39 -4.61 -8.67
CA ASN A 133 -6.31 -4.02 -7.34
C ASN A 133 -7.63 -3.34 -6.94
N ILE A 134 -8.36 -2.76 -7.90
CA ILE A 134 -9.71 -2.25 -7.68
C ILE A 134 -10.67 -3.38 -7.28
N GLU A 135 -10.58 -4.53 -7.95
CA GLU A 135 -11.36 -5.73 -7.60
C GLU A 135 -11.01 -6.22 -6.18
N TYR A 136 -9.72 -6.26 -5.85
CA TYR A 136 -9.26 -6.67 -4.52
C TYR A 136 -9.68 -5.67 -3.41
N ARG A 137 -9.69 -4.37 -3.71
CA ARG A 137 -10.11 -3.31 -2.77
C ARG A 137 -11.55 -3.47 -2.30
N ARG A 138 -12.44 -4.10 -3.09
CA ARG A 138 -13.82 -4.38 -2.66
C ARG A 138 -13.92 -5.30 -1.43
N ARG A 139 -12.84 -6.01 -1.09
CA ARG A 139 -12.82 -6.97 0.02
C ARG A 139 -12.57 -6.34 1.39
N TYR A 140 -12.11 -5.09 1.43
CA TYR A 140 -11.85 -4.38 2.69
C TYR A 140 -12.34 -2.94 2.61
N ARG A 141 -12.91 -2.44 3.71
CA ARG A 141 -13.33 -1.04 3.81
C ARG A 141 -12.22 -0.24 4.48
N ILE A 142 -11.81 0.84 3.83
CA ILE A 142 -10.93 1.86 4.41
C ILE A 142 -11.83 2.89 5.08
N HIS A 143 -11.56 3.24 6.34
CA HIS A 143 -12.39 4.20 7.07
C HIS A 143 -12.26 5.60 6.47
N GLU A 144 -11.05 5.96 6.07
CA GLU A 144 -10.65 7.23 5.48
C GLU A 144 -11.20 7.47 4.07
N ASP A 145 -11.76 6.44 3.42
CA ASP A 145 -12.53 6.58 2.18
C ASP A 145 -14.00 6.96 2.47
N ALA A 146 -14.49 6.71 3.69
CA ALA A 146 -15.88 6.89 4.08
C ALA A 146 -16.11 8.14 4.95
N SER A 147 -15.09 8.59 5.68
CA SER A 147 -15.10 9.80 6.50
C SER A 147 -14.22 10.88 5.89
N SER A 148 -14.56 12.15 6.12
CA SER A 148 -13.65 13.25 5.80
C SER A 148 -12.71 13.54 6.97
N ILE A 149 -11.54 14.10 6.67
CA ILE A 149 -10.60 14.56 7.70
C ILE A 149 -11.25 15.59 8.65
N ALA A 150 -12.17 16.42 8.14
CA ALA A 150 -12.87 17.43 8.94
C ALA A 150 -13.81 16.78 9.97
N ASP A 151 -14.53 15.72 9.57
CA ASP A 151 -15.46 15.01 10.45
C ASP A 151 -14.73 14.32 11.61
N GLU A 152 -13.50 13.85 11.38
CA GLU A 152 -12.70 13.19 12.41
C GLU A 152 -11.89 14.17 13.29
N LEU A 153 -11.52 15.35 12.78
CA LEU A 153 -10.76 16.35 13.56
C LEU A 153 -11.64 17.21 14.47
N ARG A 154 -12.88 17.55 14.04
CA ARG A 154 -13.84 18.33 14.82
C ARG A 154 -14.07 17.81 16.26
N PRO A 155 -14.32 16.51 16.50
CA PRO A 155 -14.52 16.01 17.86
C PRO A 155 -13.24 16.02 18.72
N LEU A 156 -12.05 16.15 18.11
CA LEU A 156 -10.76 16.10 18.81
C LEU A 156 -10.23 17.50 19.16
N LEU A 157 -10.47 18.49 18.31
CA LEU A 157 -9.88 19.84 18.41
C LEU A 157 -10.90 20.96 18.60
N ALA A 158 -12.21 20.67 18.51
CA ALA A 158 -13.29 21.66 18.56
C ALA A 158 -12.99 22.88 17.67
N GLU A 159 -12.89 24.08 18.24
CA GLU A 159 -12.64 25.35 17.52
C GLU A 159 -11.30 25.37 16.77
N GLN A 160 -10.27 24.67 17.24
CA GLN A 160 -8.95 24.64 16.59
C GLN A 160 -8.92 23.77 15.33
N ALA A 161 -9.96 22.97 15.08
CA ALA A 161 -10.01 22.09 13.92
C ALA A 161 -10.02 22.89 12.61
N GLU A 162 -10.73 24.01 12.55
CA GLU A 162 -10.86 24.80 11.33
C GLU A 162 -9.55 25.48 10.92
N ASP A 163 -8.73 25.91 11.88
CA ASP A 163 -7.43 26.50 11.57
C ASP A 163 -6.42 25.48 11.07
N VAL A 164 -6.45 24.25 11.60
CA VAL A 164 -5.63 23.14 11.12
C VAL A 164 -6.03 22.72 9.70
N LEU A 165 -7.33 22.72 9.40
CA LEU A 165 -7.85 22.36 8.06
C LEU A 165 -7.51 23.39 6.98
N LYS A 166 -7.25 24.66 7.34
CA LYS A 166 -6.77 25.68 6.40
C LYS A 166 -5.34 25.44 5.93
N SER A 167 -4.55 24.66 6.69
CA SER A 167 -3.19 24.31 6.27
C SER A 167 -3.22 23.37 5.06
N PRO A 168 -2.39 23.61 4.02
CA PRO A 168 -2.28 22.71 2.87
C PRO A 168 -1.80 21.29 3.27
N GLN A 169 -1.11 21.18 4.41
CA GLN A 169 -0.64 19.92 4.98
C GLN A 169 -1.01 19.86 6.47
N PRO A 170 -2.21 19.41 6.83
CA PRO A 170 -2.67 19.40 8.24
C PRO A 170 -1.88 18.46 9.17
N ALA A 171 -0.94 17.67 8.63
CA ALA A 171 -0.09 16.73 9.39
C ALA A 171 1.35 17.24 9.59
N ILE A 172 1.74 18.32 8.91
CA ILE A 172 3.08 18.93 8.87
C ILE A 172 2.96 20.37 9.34
#